data_AF-A0A535Y0W9-F1
#
_entry.id   AF-A0A535Y0W9-F1
#
_cell.length_a   1.000
_cell.length_b   1.000
_cell.length_c   1.000
_cell.angle_alpha   90.00
_cell.angle_beta   90.00
_cell.angle_gamma   90.00
#
_symmetry.space_group_name_H-M   'P 1'
#
loop_
_entity.id
_entity.type
_entity.pdbx_description
1 polymer ?
#
loop_
_entity_poly.entity_id
_entity_poly.type
_entity_poly.pdbx_seq_one_letter_code
_entity_poly.pdbx_strand_id
1 'polypeptide(L)' 'MRTLVPADRCAACDALLDPARYARCDVCRGAKYCIGCAREHLCTARCATSGCIAGLCVHVVREGVADARFGVRE' A
#
# COMPACT_ATOMS: atom_id res chain seq x y z
N MET A 1 -0.97 27.88 -12.15
CA MET A 1 -1.80 26.72 -12.61
C MET A 1 -1.68 25.67 -11.53
N ARG A 2 -2.69 25.53 -10.66
CA ARG A 2 -2.64 24.58 -9.53
C ARG A 2 -2.96 23.21 -10.11
N THR A 3 -1.95 22.41 -10.40
CA THR A 3 -2.12 21.02 -10.84
C THR A 3 -2.87 20.30 -9.73
N LEU A 4 -4.16 20.01 -9.96
CA LEU A 4 -4.93 19.12 -9.12
C LEU A 4 -4.27 17.75 -9.28
N VAL A 5 -3.36 17.40 -8.37
CA VAL A 5 -2.87 16.02 -8.28
C VAL A 5 -4.12 15.18 -8.04
N PRO A 6 -4.47 14.23 -8.92
CA PRO A 6 -5.63 13.38 -8.70
C PRO A 6 -5.48 12.76 -7.33
N ALA A 7 -6.49 12.94 -6.47
CA ALA A 7 -6.46 12.35 -5.14
C ALA A 7 -6.38 10.83 -5.32
N ASP A 8 -5.24 10.25 -4.95
CA ASP A 8 -5.03 8.83 -5.09
C ASP A 8 -6.07 8.07 -4.26
N ARG A 9 -6.61 6.99 -4.81
CA ARG A 9 -7.61 6.15 -4.13
C ARG A 9 -7.03 4.79 -3.81
N CYS A 10 -7.53 4.20 -2.72
CA CYS A 10 -7.17 2.85 -2.35
C CYS A 10 -7.70 1.86 -3.38
N ALA A 11 -6.83 1.03 -3.94
CA ALA A 11 -7.25 0.01 -4.91
C ALA A 11 -8.18 -1.08 -4.34
N ALA A 12 -8.31 -1.19 -3.01
CA ALA A 12 -9.15 -2.19 -2.34
C ALA A 12 -10.51 -1.66 -1.89
N CYS A 13 -10.56 -0.44 -1.32
CA CYS A 13 -11.78 0.12 -0.72
C CYS A 13 -12.23 1.45 -1.35
N ASP A 14 -11.53 1.92 -2.39
CA ASP A 14 -11.77 3.19 -3.09
C ASP A 14 -11.69 4.46 -2.21
N ALA A 15 -11.29 4.33 -0.94
CA ALA A 15 -11.11 5.46 -0.05
C ALA A 15 -10.02 6.41 -0.54
N LEU A 16 -10.22 7.71 -0.34
CA LEU A 16 -9.21 8.74 -0.62
C LEU A 16 -7.97 8.49 0.25
N LEU A 17 -6.81 8.46 -0.39
CA LEU A 17 -5.53 8.28 0.27
C LEU A 17 -4.97 9.63 0.69
N ASP A 18 -4.40 9.64 1.88
CA ASP A 18 -3.60 10.77 2.33
C ASP A 18 -2.27 10.78 1.55
N PRO A 19 -1.94 11.86 0.82
CA PRO A 19 -0.72 11.92 0.01
C PRO A 19 0.55 11.93 0.87
N ALA A 20 0.46 12.31 2.15
CA ALA A 20 1.58 12.23 3.09
C ALA A 20 1.67 10.86 3.76
N ARG A 21 0.62 10.01 3.69
CA ARG A 21 0.60 8.68 4.32
C ARG A 21 -0.27 7.67 3.55
N TYR A 22 0.36 6.89 2.70
CA TYR A 22 -0.27 5.77 2.00
C TYR A 22 0.68 4.57 1.91
N ALA A 23 0.18 3.42 1.49
CA ALA A 23 1.00 2.24 1.22
C ALA A 23 0.99 1.92 -0.28
N ARG A 24 2.06 1.29 -0.77
CA ARG A 24 2.21 0.89 -2.17
C ARG A 24 2.68 -0.57 -2.23
N CYS A 25 2.00 -1.42 -3.00
CA CYS A 25 2.53 -2.77 -3.31
C CYS A 25 3.35 -2.69 -4.60
N ASP A 26 4.64 -2.98 -4.53
CA ASP A 26 5.51 -3.05 -5.72
C ASP A 26 5.17 -4.26 -6.61
N VAL A 27 4.67 -5.35 -6.02
CA VAL A 27 4.22 -6.54 -6.76
C VAL A 27 2.95 -6.26 -7.58
N CYS A 28 2.01 -5.46 -7.06
CA CYS A 28 0.78 -5.07 -7.76
C CYS A 28 1.00 -3.88 -8.69
N ARG A 29 2.12 -3.82 -9.42
CA ARG A 29 2.46 -2.73 -10.35
C ARG A 29 2.42 -1.33 -9.71
N GLY A 30 2.70 -1.23 -8.41
CA GLY A 30 2.64 0.03 -7.67
C GLY A 30 1.23 0.47 -7.26
N ALA A 31 0.26 -0.44 -7.17
CA ALA A 31 -1.05 -0.14 -6.62
C ALA A 31 -0.94 0.49 -5.22
N LYS A 32 -1.73 1.54 -4.99
CA LYS A 32 -1.75 2.29 -3.73
C LYS A 32 -2.90 1.83 -2.86
N TYR A 33 -2.64 1.74 -1.56
CA TYR A 33 -3.56 1.25 -0.54
C TYR A 33 -3.56 2.17 0.66
N CYS A 34 -4.70 2.23 1.36
CA CYS A 34 -4.72 2.85 2.68
C CYS A 34 -4.01 1.92 3.66
N ILE A 35 -3.53 2.46 4.78
CA ILE A 35 -2.76 1.70 5.78
C ILE A 35 -3.53 0.47 6.30
N GLY A 36 -4.86 0.57 6.45
CA GLY A 36 -5.70 -0.55 6.84
C GLY A 36 -5.68 -1.67 5.81
N CYS A 37 -6.11 -1.39 4.58
CA CYS A 37 -6.13 -2.38 3.50
C CYS A 37 -4.73 -2.93 3.18
N ALA A 38 -3.68 -2.13 3.35
CA ALA A 38 -2.31 -2.54 3.12
C ALA A 38 -1.83 -3.59 4.12
N ARG A 39 -2.24 -3.51 5.39
CA ARG A 39 -1.88 -4.51 6.42
C ARG A 39 -2.48 -5.88 6.12
N GLU A 40 -3.67 -5.89 5.53
CA GLU A 40 -4.39 -7.11 5.16
C GLU A 40 -4.10 -7.52 3.71
N HIS A 41 -3.26 -6.76 2.99
CA HIS A 41 -3.04 -6.98 1.57
C HIS A 41 -2.17 -8.21 1.31
N LEU A 42 -2.68 -9.08 0.45
CA LEU A 42 -1.96 -10.19 -0.17
C LEU A 42 -1.96 -9.96 -1.68
N CYS A 43 -0.79 -9.61 -2.24
CA CYS A 43 -0.71 -9.12 -3.62
C CYS A 43 -1.15 -10.15 -4.68
N THR A 44 -1.17 -11.46 -4.37
CA THR A 44 -1.66 -12.52 -5.29
C THR A 44 -2.32 -13.68 -4.54
N ALA A 45 -3.17 -14.46 -5.22
CA ALA A 45 -3.70 -15.72 -4.69
C ALA A 45 -2.58 -16.69 -4.27
N ARG A 46 -1.44 -16.64 -4.97
CA ARG A 46 -0.23 -17.39 -4.62
C ARG A 46 0.33 -16.97 -3.26
N CYS A 47 0.28 -15.68 -2.89
CA CYS A 47 0.66 -15.23 -1.55
C CYS A 47 -0.23 -15.83 -0.47
N ALA A 48 -1.55 -15.93 -0.71
CA ALA A 48 -2.48 -16.53 0.23
C ALA A 48 -2.21 -18.03 0.44
N THR A 49 -1.82 -18.75 -0.62
CA THR A 49 -1.57 -20.21 -0.54
C THR A 49 -0.14 -20.57 -0.13
N SER A 50 0.85 -19.69 -0.36
CA SER A 50 2.27 -19.93 -0.02
C SER A 50 2.66 -19.48 1.40
N GLY A 51 1.71 -19.00 2.21
CA GLY A 51 1.98 -18.58 3.59
C GLY A 51 2.69 -17.22 3.68
N CYS A 52 2.48 -16.32 2.71
CA CYS A 52 3.03 -14.98 2.81
C CYS A 52 2.42 -14.22 4.00
N ILE A 53 3.24 -13.39 4.63
CA ILE A 53 2.79 -12.47 5.68
C ILE A 53 2.03 -11.32 5.00
N ALA A 54 0.80 -11.07 5.43
CA ALA A 54 0.00 -9.96 4.92
C ALA A 54 0.70 -8.62 5.18
N GLY A 55 0.70 -7.75 4.18
CA GLY A 55 1.37 -6.45 4.27
C GLY A 55 2.91 -6.47 4.20
N LEU A 56 3.54 -7.63 3.94
CA LEU A 56 5.01 -7.71 3.81
C LEU A 56 5.52 -7.11 2.50
N CYS A 57 4.73 -7.21 1.44
CA CYS A 57 5.05 -6.75 0.09
C CYS A 57 4.60 -5.30 -0.20
N VAL A 58 4.04 -4.63 0.81
CA VAL A 58 3.68 -3.21 0.73
C VAL A 58 4.70 -2.37 1.49
N HIS A 59 5.03 -1.22 0.91
CA HIS A 59 5.89 -0.21 1.52
C HIS A 59 5.02 0.99 1.90
N VAL A 60 5.18 1.51 3.12
CA VAL A 60 4.46 2.74 3.50
C VAL A 60 5.24 3.93 3.03
N VAL A 61 4.61 4.78 2.24
CA VAL A 61 5.13 6.08 1.90
C VAL A 61 4.67 7.06 2.98
N ARG A 62 5.63 7.60 3.76
CA ARG A 62 5.41 8.72 4.70
C ARG A 62 6.18 9.93 4.21
N GLU A 63 5.48 11.04 3.99
CA GLU A 63 6.09 12.30 3.52
C GLU A 63 7.01 12.11 2.28
N GLY A 64 6.64 11.19 1.38
CA GLY A 64 7.41 10.86 0.19
C GLY A 64 8.56 9.87 0.38
N VAL A 65 8.82 9.40 1.61
CA VAL A 65 9.82 8.38 1.91
C VAL A 65 9.15 7.01 2.06
N ALA A 66 9.58 6.04 1.26
CA ALA A 66 9.12 4.66 1.38
C ALA A 66 9.80 3.96 2.57
N ASP A 67 9.04 3.74 3.63
CA ASP A 67 9.43 2.90 4.77
C ASP A 67 9.21 1.42 4.42
N ALA A 68 10.30 0.66 4.43
CA ALA A 68 10.33 -0.75 4.06
C ALA A 68 9.96 -1.72 5.21
N ARG A 69 9.63 -1.23 6.41
CA ARG A 69 9.42 -2.08 7.60
C ARG A 69 7.96 -2.38 7.89
N PHE A 70 7.03 -1.99 7.04
CA PHE A 70 5.60 -2.03 7.36
C PHE A 70 5.01 -3.41 7.72
N GLY A 71 5.49 -4.48 7.08
CA GLY A 71 5.03 -5.86 7.36
C GLY A 71 5.97 -6.68 8.24
N VAL A 72 7.08 -6.09 8.71
CA VAL A 72 8.02 -6.75 9.60
C VAL A 72 7.56 -6.41 11.02
N ARG A 73 7.00 -7.38 11.73
CA ARG A 73 6.69 -7.20 13.16
C ARG A 73 8.02 -6.97 13.88
N GLU A 74 8.09 -5.87 14.63
CA GLU A 74 9.07 -5.70 15.72
C GLU A 74 8.86 -6.76 16.81
#